data_AF-A0A1X2IR90-F1
#
_entry.id   AF-A0A1X2IR90-F1
#
_cell.length_a   1.000
_cell.length_b   1.000
_cell.length_c   1.000
_cell.angle_alpha   90.00
_cell.angle_beta   90.00
_cell.angle_gamma   90.00
#
_symmetry.space_group_name_H-M   'P 1'
#
loop_
_entity.id
_entity.type
_entity.pdbx_description
1 polymer ?
#
loop_
_entity_poly.entity_id
_entity_poly.type
_entity_poly.pdbx_seq_one_letter_code
_entity_poly.pdbx_strand_id
1 'polypeptide(L)' 'LTMLYKGVKYACGTCIKGHRSSQCTHAERPLFEIRKKGRPATQCSLCRDLRKTKQVHIKCACTHKSATKGKIKHGTRLIL' A
#
# COMPACT_ATOMS: atom_id res chain seq x y z
N LEU A 1 2.66 3.63 -18.76
CA LEU A 1 2.59 5.09 -18.57
C LEU A 1 1.12 5.48 -18.52
N THR A 2 0.61 5.89 -17.35
CA THR A 2 -0.76 6.42 -17.17
C THR A 2 -0.89 7.81 -17.79
N MET A 3 -2.01 8.10 -18.44
CA MET A 3 -2.33 9.46 -18.90
C MET A 3 -2.59 10.37 -17.68
N LEU A 4 -1.99 11.57 -17.68
CA LEU A 4 -2.09 12.55 -16.61
C LEU A 4 -2.68 13.84 -17.19
N TYR A 5 -3.82 14.28 -16.67
CA TYR A 5 -4.46 15.52 -17.06
C TYR A 5 -4.89 16.29 -15.81
N LYS A 6 -4.49 17.56 -15.69
CA LYS A 6 -4.75 18.44 -14.52
C LYS A 6 -4.42 17.80 -13.15
N GLY A 7 -3.37 16.97 -13.09
CA GLY A 7 -2.95 16.28 -11.87
C GLY A 7 -3.74 15.01 -11.52
N VAL A 8 -4.72 14.64 -12.36
CA VAL A 8 -5.52 13.43 -12.22
C VAL A 8 -4.97 12.35 -13.16
N LYS A 9 -4.86 11.12 -12.66
CA LYS A 9 -4.41 9.96 -13.45
C LYS A 9 -5.61 9.31 -14.13
N TYR A 10 -5.45 8.90 -15.38
CA TYR A 10 -6.47 8.22 -16.17
C TYR A 10 -5.96 6.88 -16.69
N ALA A 11 -6.86 5.87 -16.75
CA ALA A 11 -6.61 4.60 -17.42
C ALA A 11 -7.89 3.98 -17.96
N CYS A 12 -7.73 3.05 -18.90
CA CYS A 12 -8.83 2.28 -19.47
C CYS A 12 -9.53 1.39 -18.43
N GLY A 13 -10.83 1.13 -18.59
CA GLY A 13 -11.61 0.29 -17.66
C GLY A 13 -11.02 -1.12 -17.46
N THR A 14 -10.59 -1.78 -18.54
CA THR A 14 -9.93 -3.09 -18.50
C THR A 14 -8.61 -3.05 -17.71
N CYS A 15 -7.87 -1.95 -17.83
CA CYS A 15 -6.58 -1.74 -17.20
C CYS A 15 -6.74 -1.51 -15.69
N ILE A 16 -7.77 -0.75 -15.30
CA ILE A 16 -8.13 -0.52 -13.90
C ILE A 16 -8.55 -1.84 -13.25
N LYS A 17 -9.48 -2.57 -13.87
CA LYS A 17 -9.95 -3.88 -13.38
C LYS A 17 -8.82 -4.91 -13.30
N GLY A 18 -7.93 -4.93 -14.29
CA GLY A 18 -6.80 -5.85 -14.37
C GLY A 18 -5.55 -5.42 -13.59
N HIS A 19 -5.60 -4.35 -12.79
CA HIS A 19 -4.44 -3.81 -12.06
C HIS A 19 -3.23 -3.41 -12.94
N ARG A 20 -3.45 -3.20 -14.24
CA ARG A 20 -2.44 -2.74 -15.22
C ARG A 20 -2.52 -1.24 -15.48
N SER A 21 -3.27 -0.52 -14.66
CA SER A 21 -3.52 0.91 -14.85
C SER A 21 -2.24 1.74 -14.88
N SER A 22 -1.21 1.39 -14.09
CA SER A 22 0.13 2.04 -14.12
C SER A 22 0.79 2.03 -15.51
N GLN A 23 0.47 1.05 -16.34
CA GLN A 23 1.06 0.84 -17.66
C GLN A 23 0.06 1.03 -18.82
N CYS A 24 -1.11 1.61 -18.57
CA CYS A 24 -2.14 1.77 -19.59
C CYS A 24 -1.75 2.78 -20.69
N THR A 25 -1.45 2.30 -21.90
CA THR A 25 -1.16 3.13 -23.09
C THR A 25 -2.29 3.19 -24.12
N HIS A 26 -3.47 2.63 -23.80
CA HIS A 26 -4.60 2.61 -24.71
C HIS A 26 -5.23 4.01 -24.83
N ALA A 27 -5.20 4.58 -26.02
CA ALA A 27 -5.85 5.86 -26.33
C ALA A 27 -7.25 5.71 -26.93
N GLU A 28 -7.53 4.58 -27.60
CA GLU A 28 -8.82 4.32 -28.26
C GLU A 28 -9.94 3.91 -27.29
N ARG A 29 -9.59 3.50 -26.07
CA ARG A 29 -10.54 3.02 -25.07
C ARG A 29 -11.02 4.15 -24.18
N PRO A 30 -12.27 4.09 -23.67
CA PRO A 30 -12.75 5.06 -22.69
C PRO A 30 -11.84 5.06 -21.46
N LEU A 31 -11.30 6.24 -21.17
CA LEU A 31 -10.41 6.51 -20.04
C LEU A 31 -11.23 6.96 -18.82
N PHE A 32 -10.93 6.39 -17.68
CA PHE A 32 -11.57 6.71 -16.40
C PHE A 32 -10.53 7.28 -15.44
N GLU A 33 -10.97 8.22 -14.60
CA GLU A 33 -10.15 8.75 -13.52
C GLU A 33 -9.79 7.66 -12.48
N ILE A 34 -8.52 7.59 -12.15
CA ILE A 34 -7.98 6.72 -11.10
C ILE A 34 -7.91 7.51 -9.80
N ARG A 35 -8.84 7.23 -8.89
CA ARG A 35 -8.77 7.74 -7.51
C ARG A 35 -7.57 7.15 -6.77
N LYS A 36 -7.05 7.86 -5.77
CA LYS A 36 -5.94 7.38 -4.92
C LYS A 36 -6.32 6.03 -4.29
N LYS A 37 -5.49 5.00 -4.53
CA LYS A 37 -5.64 3.70 -3.88
C LYS A 37 -5.30 3.83 -2.40
N GLY A 38 -6.24 3.46 -1.52
CA GLY A 38 -6.00 3.56 -0.09
C GLY A 38 -6.71 2.45 0.67
N ARG A 39 -6.11 1.24 0.71
CA ARG A 39 -6.32 0.39 1.89
C ARG A 39 -5.56 1.09 3.03
N PRO A 40 -6.20 1.42 4.15
CA PRO A 40 -5.47 1.97 5.29
C PRO A 40 -4.32 1.04 5.67
N ALA A 41 -3.23 1.61 6.16
CA ALA A 41 -2.10 0.81 6.61
C ALA A 41 -2.57 -0.14 7.71
N THR A 42 -2.39 -1.44 7.50
CA THR A 42 -2.78 -2.49 8.46
C THR A 42 -1.77 -2.65 9.59
N GLN A 43 -0.64 -1.94 9.54
CA GLN A 43 0.46 -2.01 10.49
C GLN A 43 0.72 -0.62 11.07
N CYS A 44 1.04 -0.57 12.35
CA CYS A 44 1.50 0.67 12.99
C CYS A 44 2.89 1.10 12.44
N SER A 45 3.24 2.37 12.63
CA SER A 45 4.52 2.94 12.21
C SER A 45 5.72 2.14 12.75
N LEU A 46 5.68 1.78 14.03
CA LEU A 46 6.75 1.02 14.68
C LEU A 46 6.99 -0.35 14.03
N CYS A 47 5.94 -1.15 13.82
CA CYS A 47 6.09 -2.47 13.17
C CYS A 47 6.54 -2.33 11.72
N ARG A 48 6.15 -1.26 11.04
CA ARG A 48 6.60 -0.96 9.68
C ARG A 48 8.09 -0.62 9.63
N ASP A 49 8.59 0.13 10.60
CA ASP A 49 10.02 0.49 10.68
C ASP A 49 10.88 -0.70 11.09
N LEU A 50 10.41 -1.56 11.99
CA LEU A 50 11.08 -2.82 12.35
C LEU A 50 11.25 -3.75 11.14
N ARG A 51 10.25 -3.81 10.26
CA ARG A 51 10.34 -4.58 9.01
C ARG A 51 11.42 -4.02 8.07
N LYS A 52 11.57 -2.69 7.99
CA LYS A 52 12.59 -2.06 7.13
C LYS A 52 14.00 -2.15 7.69
N THR A 53 14.15 -1.82 8.98
CA THR A 53 15.46 -1.67 9.62
C THR A 53 16.04 -2.99 10.09
N LYS A 54 15.19 -3.94 10.49
CA LYS A 54 15.61 -5.22 11.09
C LYS A 54 15.12 -6.44 10.32
N GLN A 55 14.46 -6.25 9.18
CA GLN A 55 13.92 -7.33 8.34
C GLN A 55 12.96 -8.30 9.06
N VAL A 56 12.33 -7.84 10.15
CA VAL A 56 11.43 -8.68 10.95
C VAL A 56 10.05 -8.78 10.28
N HIS A 57 9.63 -10.01 9.97
CA HIS A 57 8.33 -10.28 9.33
C HIS A 57 7.29 -10.84 10.31
N ILE A 58 6.85 -9.99 11.25
CA ILE A 58 5.83 -10.29 12.25
C ILE A 58 4.46 -9.71 11.88
N LYS A 59 3.37 -10.37 12.25
CA LYS A 59 2.00 -9.81 12.18
C LYS A 59 1.85 -8.70 13.23
N CYS A 60 1.42 -7.52 12.81
CA CYS A 60 1.13 -6.42 13.72
C CYS A 60 -0.14 -6.76 14.53
N ALA A 61 0.00 -6.94 15.84
CA ALA A 61 -1.09 -7.18 16.78
C ALA A 61 -1.24 -6.00 17.77
N CYS A 62 -0.75 -4.82 17.39
CA CYS A 62 -0.85 -3.62 18.22
C CYS A 62 -2.32 -3.21 18.33
N THR A 63 -2.86 -3.23 19.54
CA THR A 63 -4.10 -2.52 19.85
C THR A 63 -3.78 -1.02 19.79
N HIS A 64 -4.64 -0.22 19.16
CA HIS A 64 -4.43 1.19 18.84
C HIS A 64 -4.31 2.10 20.09
N LYS A 65 -3.26 1.93 20.90
CA LYS A 65 -2.91 2.85 21.99
C LYS A 65 -1.75 3.73 21.53
N SER A 66 -2.08 4.99 21.31
CA SER A 66 -1.18 6.10 21.06
C SER A 66 -0.07 6.17 22.11
N ALA A 67 1.15 6.36 21.63
CA ALA A 67 2.28 7.00 22.32
C ALA A 67 2.63 6.52 23.74
N THR A 68 3.50 5.51 23.85
CA THR A 68 4.62 5.53 24.82
C THR A 68 5.60 4.39 24.52
N LYS A 69 6.90 4.65 24.67
CA LYS A 69 7.97 3.66 24.57
C LYS A 69 7.68 2.50 25.54
N GLY A 70 7.22 1.36 25.04
CA GLY A 70 6.90 0.20 25.86
C GLY A 70 7.10 -1.07 25.05
N LYS A 71 7.86 -2.02 25.61
CA LYS A 71 8.23 -3.29 25.00
C LYS A 71 6.99 -4.07 24.54
N ILE A 72 6.66 -4.01 23.25
CA ILE A 72 5.61 -4.83 22.65
C ILE A 72 6.22 -6.22 22.42
N LYS A 73 5.67 -7.26 23.06
CA LYS A 73 6.11 -8.65 22.86
C LYS A 73 5.63 -9.12 21.49
N HIS A 74 6.50 -9.02 20.49
CA HIS A 74 6.25 -9.51 19.15
C HIS A 74 6.52 -11.02 19.17
N GLY A 75 5.50 -11.85 18.95
CA GLY A 75 5.62 -13.31 18.95
C GLY A 75 6.50 -13.81 17.81
N THR A 76 7.81 -13.92 18.05
CA THR A 76 8.80 -14.40 17.10
C THR A 76 8.48 -15.82 16.62
N ARG A 77 7.95 -15.95 15.41
CA ARG A 77 8.24 -17.11 14.56
C ARG A 77 9.33 -16.64 13.60
N LEU A 78 10.57 -16.75 14.07
CA LEU A 78 11.76 -16.65 13.23
C LEU A 78 11.61 -17.78 12.21
N ILE A 79 11.29 -17.42 10.96
CA ILE A 79 11.38 -18.38 9.86
C ILE A 79 12.88 -18.42 9.57
N LEU A 80 13.56 -19.37 10.20
CA LEU A 80 14.90 -19.80 9.80
C LEU A 80 14.77 -20.60 8.50
#